data_AF-A0A7S0LUT7-F1
#
_entry.id   AF-A0A7S0LUT7-F1
#
_cell.length_a   1.000
_cell.length_b   1.000
_cell.length_c   1.000
_cell.angle_alpha   90.00
_cell.angle_beta   90.00
_cell.angle_gamma   90.00
#
_symmetry.space_group_name_H-M   'P 1'
#
loop_
_entity.id
_entity.type
_entity.pdbx_description
1 polymer ?
#
loop_
_entity_poly.entity_id
_entity_poly.type
_entity_poly.pdbx_seq_one_letter_code
_entity_poly.pdbx_strand_id
1 'polypeptide(L)'
;KMPQRSGTASCSADNSQTCHGELFATRGAVVWAAIKECRPKWWPAMLVDLDDLPSKERPLVAKATAHARTHVIFIFGDRKFYWTDSILDFAPHEASLSDKRRVPKEFVRGIEEARRELDHREDTAA
;
A
#
# COMPACT_ATOMS: atom_id res chain seq x y z
N LYS A 1 27.49 -44.26 17.95
CA LYS A 1 26.36 -43.64 18.70
C LYS A 1 26.29 -42.17 18.30
N MET A 2 25.29 -41.77 17.52
CA MET A 2 24.71 -40.41 17.52
C MET A 2 23.70 -40.33 18.70
N PRO A 3 23.17 -39.18 19.19
CA PRO A 3 22.88 -37.89 18.54
C PRO A 3 23.73 -36.74 19.14
N GLN A 4 23.52 -35.42 18.93
CA GLN A 4 22.41 -34.63 18.36
C GLN A 4 22.90 -33.53 17.40
N ARG A 5 21.96 -32.89 16.67
CA ARG A 5 22.12 -31.54 16.08
C ARG A 5 21.43 -30.53 16.99
N SER A 6 22.17 -29.57 17.54
CA SER A 6 21.58 -28.35 18.09
C SER A 6 21.50 -27.31 16.98
N GLY A 7 20.28 -27.01 16.55
CA GLY A 7 20.03 -25.89 15.64
C GLY A 7 19.68 -24.64 16.44
N THR A 8 20.37 -23.54 16.15
CA THR A 8 19.87 -22.17 16.36
C THR A 8 20.35 -21.33 15.19
N ALA A 9 19.45 -21.08 14.23
CA ALA A 9 19.69 -20.04 13.24
C ALA A 9 19.58 -18.69 13.96
N SER A 10 20.72 -18.00 14.13
CA SER A 10 20.74 -16.68 14.73
C SER A 10 20.21 -15.67 13.71
N CYS A 11 18.97 -15.22 13.90
CA CYS A 11 18.35 -14.15 13.14
C CYS A 11 18.92 -12.79 13.58
N SER A 12 20.13 -12.47 13.13
CA SER A 12 20.71 -11.13 13.24
C SER A 12 20.00 -10.19 12.27
N ALA A 13 18.99 -9.48 12.78
CA ALA A 13 18.33 -8.40 12.06
C ALA A 13 19.24 -7.16 12.01
N ASP A 14 20.10 -7.08 10.99
CA ASP A 14 20.92 -5.89 10.72
C ASP A 14 20.10 -4.85 9.95
N ASN A 15 19.18 -4.19 10.66
CA ASN A 15 18.23 -3.25 10.06
C ASN A 15 18.83 -1.84 9.98
N SER A 16 19.80 -1.64 9.09
CA SER A 16 20.32 -0.31 8.76
C SER A 16 20.60 -0.12 7.27
N GLN A 17 19.61 -0.43 6.42
CA GLN A 17 19.57 0.14 5.07
C GLN A 17 18.63 1.35 5.06
N THR A 18 19.21 2.54 4.86
CA THR A 18 18.49 3.70 4.35
C THR A 18 18.04 3.42 2.93
N CYS A 19 16.93 2.71 2.80
CA CYS A 19 16.30 2.43 1.54
C CYS A 19 15.74 3.72 0.95
N HIS A 20 16.44 4.27 -0.06
CA HIS A 20 15.75 4.90 -1.19
C HIS A 20 14.96 3.81 -1.91
N GLY A 21 13.88 3.36 -1.28
CA GLY A 21 13.19 2.12 -1.64
C GLY A 21 12.56 2.25 -3.02
N GLU A 22 13.06 1.47 -3.98
CA GLU A 22 12.14 0.76 -4.85
C GLU A 22 11.30 -0.14 -3.94
N LEU A 23 10.19 0.43 -3.47
CA LEU A 23 9.17 -0.23 -2.69
C LEU A 23 8.75 -1.44 -3.54
N PHE A 24 9.09 -2.66 -3.09
CA PHE A 24 8.73 -3.88 -3.79
C PHE A 24 7.22 -4.01 -3.73
N ALA A 25 6.57 -3.41 -4.74
CA ALA A 25 5.17 -3.07 -4.80
C ALA A 25 4.32 -4.35 -4.89
N THR A 26 4.15 -4.98 -3.74
CA THR A 26 3.52 -6.28 -3.60
C THR A 26 2.02 -6.11 -3.60
N ARG A 27 1.31 -6.87 -4.45
CA ARG A 27 -0.15 -6.90 -4.48
C ARG A 27 -0.73 -7.08 -3.07
N GLY A 28 -1.75 -6.31 -2.75
CA GLY A 28 -2.36 -6.22 -1.42
C GLY A 28 -1.63 -5.31 -0.43
N ALA A 29 -0.41 -4.82 -0.69
CA ALA A 29 0.27 -3.92 0.25
C ALA A 29 -0.52 -2.61 0.47
N VAL A 30 -0.67 -2.22 1.73
CA VAL A 30 -1.30 -0.95 2.13
C VAL A 30 -0.24 0.15 2.05
N VAL A 31 -0.54 1.21 1.29
CA VAL A 31 0.39 2.27 0.92
C VAL A 31 -0.28 3.65 1.01
N TRP A 32 0.53 4.70 1.15
CA TRP A 32 0.11 6.03 0.71
C TRP A 32 0.30 6.15 -0.79
N ALA A 33 -0.73 6.57 -1.52
CA ALA A 33 -0.65 6.83 -2.96
C ALA A 33 -0.89 8.31 -3.27
N ALA A 34 -0.06 8.91 -4.13
CA ALA A 34 -0.30 10.27 -4.60
C ALA A 34 -1.25 10.27 -5.80
N ILE A 35 -2.39 10.94 -5.68
CA ILE A 35 -3.41 11.02 -6.72
C ILE A 35 -3.52 12.47 -7.18
N LYS A 36 -3.18 12.74 -8.45
CA LYS A 36 -3.09 14.10 -9.00
C LYS A 36 -4.44 14.85 -8.99
N GLU A 37 -5.54 14.10 -9.00
CA GLU A 37 -6.92 14.60 -9.06
C GLU A 37 -7.59 14.77 -7.69
N CYS A 38 -7.02 14.22 -6.61
CA CYS A 38 -7.63 14.23 -5.29
C CYS A 38 -7.03 15.30 -4.34
N ARG A 39 -7.82 15.69 -3.34
CA ARG A 39 -7.39 16.54 -2.21
C ARG A 39 -7.90 15.92 -0.89
N PRO A 40 -7.03 15.51 0.05
CA PRO A 40 -5.56 15.55 0.03
C PRO A 40 -4.90 14.84 -1.16
N LYS A 41 -3.66 15.24 -1.48
CA LYS A 41 -2.90 14.69 -2.61
C LYS A 41 -2.46 13.25 -2.36
N TRP A 42 -2.11 12.92 -1.11
CA TRP A 42 -1.83 11.56 -0.66
C TRP A 42 -3.10 10.94 -0.10
N TRP A 43 -3.36 9.68 -0.42
CA TRP A 43 -4.53 8.93 0.04
C TRP A 43 -4.12 7.54 0.52
N PRO A 44 -4.76 6.98 1.58
CA PRO A 44 -4.60 5.57 1.94
C PRO A 44 -5.11 4.69 0.80
N ALA A 45 -4.30 3.75 0.34
CA ALA A 45 -4.65 2.86 -0.76
C ALA A 45 -4.06 1.45 -0.55
N MET A 46 -4.53 0.50 -1.35
CA MET A 46 -4.01 -0.85 -1.46
C MET A 46 -3.48 -1.05 -2.88
N LEU A 47 -2.30 -1.65 -3.04
CA LEU A 47 -1.83 -2.11 -4.34
C LEU A 47 -2.69 -3.27 -4.84
N VAL A 48 -3.09 -3.27 -6.11
CA VAL A 48 -3.89 -4.35 -6.72
C VAL A 48 -3.35 -4.69 -8.10
N ASP A 49 -3.69 -5.87 -8.62
CA ASP A 49 -3.33 -6.25 -9.98
C ASP A 49 -4.37 -5.77 -11.00
N LEU A 50 -4.00 -5.71 -12.29
CA LEU A 50 -4.96 -5.46 -13.38
C LEU A 50 -6.10 -6.52 -13.41
N ASP A 51 -5.85 -7.72 -12.88
CA ASP A 51 -6.84 -8.78 -12.78
C ASP A 51 -7.85 -8.61 -11.63
N ASP A 52 -7.55 -7.76 -10.64
CA ASP A 52 -8.50 -7.40 -9.57
C ASP A 52 -9.53 -6.36 -10.04
N LEU A 53 -9.23 -5.63 -11.12
CA LEU A 53 -10.12 -4.60 -11.65
C LEU A 53 -11.41 -5.20 -12.23
N PRO A 54 -12.56 -4.51 -12.06
CA PRO A 54 -13.77 -4.78 -12.83
C PRO A 54 -13.49 -4.71 -14.33
N SER A 55 -14.08 -5.61 -15.13
CA SER A 55 -13.81 -5.72 -16.58
C SER A 55 -14.06 -4.42 -17.37
N LYS A 56 -14.86 -3.49 -16.83
CA LYS A 56 -15.14 -2.17 -17.41
C LYS A 56 -13.98 -1.18 -17.26
N GLU A 57 -13.13 -1.36 -16.25
CA GLU A 57 -12.06 -0.42 -15.90
C GLU A 57 -10.69 -0.88 -16.45
N ARG A 58 -10.48 -2.20 -16.57
CA ARG A 58 -9.26 -2.81 -17.15
C ARG A 58 -8.74 -2.13 -18.42
N PRO A 59 -9.55 -1.79 -19.45
CA PRO A 59 -9.00 -1.26 -20.70
C PRO A 59 -8.39 0.14 -20.56
N LEU A 60 -8.93 0.95 -19.64
CA LEU A 60 -8.44 2.30 -19.37
C LEU A 60 -7.14 2.23 -18.56
N VAL A 61 -7.13 1.42 -17.50
CA VAL A 61 -5.98 1.29 -16.61
C VAL A 61 -4.81 0.59 -17.32
N ALA A 62 -5.04 -0.49 -18.08
CA ALA A 62 -3.99 -1.21 -18.81
C ALA A 62 -3.25 -0.32 -19.83
N LYS A 63 -3.96 0.65 -20.44
CA LYS A 63 -3.36 1.65 -21.33
C LYS A 63 -2.49 2.65 -20.57
N ALA A 64 -2.88 3.03 -19.35
CA ALA A 64 -2.11 3.93 -18.50
C ALA A 64 -0.88 3.24 -17.88
N THR A 65 -1.01 1.97 -17.47
CA THR A 65 0.08 1.19 -16.86
C THR A 65 1.12 0.68 -17.85
N ALA A 66 0.90 0.84 -19.16
CA ALA A 66 1.90 0.58 -20.19
C ALA A 66 3.14 1.50 -20.06
N HIS A 67 3.03 2.60 -19.30
CA HIS A 67 4.17 3.43 -18.90
C HIS A 67 4.86 2.84 -17.67
N ALA A 68 6.17 2.59 -17.78
CA ALA A 68 6.97 1.97 -16.73
C ALA A 68 6.87 2.75 -15.40
N ARG A 69 6.83 1.99 -14.28
CA ARG A 69 6.64 2.48 -12.89
C ARG A 69 5.25 3.04 -12.57
N THR A 70 4.20 2.54 -13.24
CA THR A 70 2.81 2.83 -12.86
C THR A 70 2.21 1.67 -12.07
N HIS A 71 1.66 1.95 -10.89
CA HIS A 71 0.97 0.98 -10.03
C HIS A 71 -0.55 1.15 -10.15
N VAL A 72 -1.31 0.05 -10.11
CA VAL A 72 -2.77 0.08 -9.93
C VAL A 72 -3.08 0.05 -8.43
N ILE A 73 -4.02 0.88 -8.01
CA ILE A 73 -4.39 1.04 -6.61
C ILE A 73 -5.90 1.01 -6.42
N PHE A 74 -6.34 0.43 -5.31
CA PHE A 74 -7.68 0.61 -4.75
C PHE A 74 -7.60 1.63 -3.61
N ILE A 75 -8.36 2.72 -3.69
CA ILE A 75 -8.30 3.77 -2.67
C ILE A 75 -9.30 3.52 -1.54
N PHE A 76 -8.82 3.53 -0.30
CA PHE A 76 -9.68 3.37 0.86
C PHE A 76 -10.58 4.60 1.06
N GLY A 77 -11.72 4.40 1.71
CA GLY A 77 -12.72 5.44 1.92
C GLY A 77 -13.67 5.59 0.74
N ASP A 78 -13.18 6.01 -0.43
CA ASP A 78 -14.00 6.24 -1.63
C ASP A 78 -14.17 4.96 -2.50
N ARG A 79 -13.36 3.92 -2.25
CA ARG A 79 -13.47 2.57 -2.81
C ARG A 79 -13.49 2.53 -4.35
N LYS A 80 -12.60 3.29 -4.96
CA LYS A 80 -12.39 3.38 -6.42
C LYS A 80 -11.00 2.90 -6.80
N PHE A 81 -10.83 2.56 -8.07
CA PHE A 81 -9.53 2.22 -8.62
C PHE A 81 -8.89 3.43 -9.31
N TYR A 82 -7.59 3.57 -9.13
CA TYR A 82 -6.75 4.59 -9.75
C TYR A 82 -5.43 3.95 -10.19
N TRP A 83 -4.58 4.74 -10.85
CA TRP A 83 -3.19 4.40 -11.07
C TRP A 83 -2.28 5.56 -10.67
N THR A 84 -1.06 5.26 -10.22
CA THR A 84 -0.08 6.27 -9.82
C THR A 84 1.36 5.83 -10.09
N ASP A 85 2.23 6.81 -10.27
CA ASP A 85 3.69 6.68 -10.35
C ASP A 85 4.37 6.83 -8.96
N SER A 86 3.58 7.13 -7.92
CA SER A 86 4.08 7.65 -6.65
C SER A 86 3.38 6.99 -5.45
N ILE A 87 4.09 6.09 -4.77
CA ILE A 87 3.67 5.40 -3.55
C ILE A 87 4.69 5.55 -2.41
N LEU A 88 4.24 5.43 -1.16
CA LEU A 88 5.06 5.35 0.06
C LEU A 88 4.47 4.28 1.00
N ASP A 89 5.27 3.75 1.93
CA ASP A 89 4.80 2.82 2.95
C ASP A 89 3.73 3.46 3.83
N PHE A 90 2.65 2.74 4.15
CA PHE A 90 1.57 3.29 4.98
C PHE A 90 1.95 3.32 6.47
N ALA A 91 2.42 4.45 6.95
CA ALA A 91 2.60 4.71 8.37
C ALA A 91 1.32 5.35 8.97
N PRO A 92 0.56 4.66 9.86
CA PRO A 92 -0.73 5.14 10.36
C PRO A 92 -0.66 6.41 11.22
N HIS A 93 0.54 6.86 11.60
CA HIS A 93 0.79 8.12 12.32
C HIS A 93 0.89 9.34 11.38
N GLU A 94 1.06 9.14 10.07
CA GLU A 94 1.25 10.19 9.06
C GLU A 94 -0.05 10.82 8.54
N ALA A 95 -1.13 10.81 9.34
CA ALA A 95 -2.34 11.58 9.03
C ALA A 95 -2.08 13.10 8.81
N SER A 96 -0.91 13.58 9.23
CA SER A 96 -0.36 14.92 8.95
C SER A 96 -0.05 15.21 7.47
N LEU A 97 -0.01 14.19 6.59
CA LEU A 97 0.08 14.36 5.12
C LEU A 97 -1.18 15.00 4.51
N SER A 98 -2.26 15.11 5.28
CA SER A 98 -3.43 15.90 4.91
C SER A 98 -3.18 17.40 5.12
N ASP A 99 -3.31 18.19 4.05
CA ASP A 99 -3.37 19.67 4.13
C ASP A 99 -4.42 20.06 5.18
N LYS A 100 -4.00 20.75 6.25
CA LYS A 100 -4.80 20.99 7.48
C LYS A 100 -6.09 21.82 7.29
N ARG A 101 -6.47 22.15 6.06
CA ARG A 101 -7.71 22.88 5.72
C ARG A 101 -8.75 21.91 5.16
N ARG A 102 -9.58 21.38 6.06
CA ARG A 102 -10.79 20.58 5.80
C ARG A 102 -10.52 19.20 5.17
N VAL A 103 -10.14 18.24 6.02
CA VAL A 103 -10.04 16.82 5.68
C VAL A 103 -11.43 16.26 5.29
N PRO A 104 -11.58 15.57 4.13
CA PRO A 104 -12.81 14.89 3.75
C PRO A 104 -13.20 13.76 4.72
N LYS A 105 -14.49 13.46 4.86
CA LYS A 105 -14.95 12.33 5.71
C LYS A 105 -14.48 10.99 5.16
N GLU A 106 -14.43 10.90 3.84
CA GLU A 106 -13.97 9.79 3.03
C GLU A 106 -12.49 9.51 3.30
N PHE A 107 -11.67 10.55 3.47
CA PHE A 107 -10.27 10.40 3.84
C PHE A 107 -10.12 9.79 5.23
N VAL A 108 -10.86 10.30 6.24
CA VAL A 108 -10.82 9.75 7.61
C VAL A 108 -11.27 8.29 7.62
N ARG A 109 -12.37 7.96 6.94
CA ARG A 109 -12.81 6.56 6.75
C ARG A 109 -11.74 5.72 6.08
N GLY A 110 -11.03 6.28 5.09
CA GLY A 110 -9.94 5.59 4.40
C GLY A 110 -8.77 5.22 5.31
N ILE A 111 -8.44 6.07 6.29
CA ILE A 111 -7.40 5.76 7.30
C ILE A 111 -7.87 4.62 8.21
N GLU A 112 -9.14 4.59 8.60
CA GLU A 112 -9.70 3.52 9.44
C GLU A 112 -9.78 2.18 8.68
N GLU A 113 -10.19 2.19 7.41
CA GLU A 113 -10.22 0.99 6.55
C GLU A 113 -8.79 0.45 6.32
N ALA A 114 -7.82 1.32 6.00
CA ALA A 114 -6.42 0.93 5.78
C ALA A 114 -5.77 0.31 7.04
N ARG A 115 -6.09 0.82 8.23
CA ARG A 115 -5.63 0.23 9.50
C ARG A 115 -6.19 -1.17 9.71
N ARG A 116 -7.52 -1.35 9.55
CA ARG A 116 -8.16 -2.67 9.69
C ARG A 116 -7.61 -3.70 8.70
N GLU A 117 -7.24 -3.27 7.50
CA GLU A 117 -6.60 -4.14 6.51
C GLU A 117 -5.20 -4.58 6.94
N LEU A 118 -4.41 -3.71 7.58
CA LEU A 118 -3.13 -4.11 8.19
C LEU A 118 -3.36 -5.08 9.36
N ASP A 119 -4.23 -4.74 10.31
CA ASP A 119 -4.56 -5.56 11.48
C ASP A 119 -4.98 -6.99 11.04
N HIS A 120 -5.88 -7.10 10.05
CA HIS A 120 -6.36 -8.39 9.55
C HIS A 120 -5.28 -9.25 8.89
N ARG A 121 -4.25 -8.63 8.30
CA ARG A 121 -3.15 -9.33 7.65
C ARG A 121 -2.09 -9.79 8.63
N GLU A 122 -1.89 -9.07 9.73
CA GLU A 122 -1.10 -9.56 10.87
C GLU A 122 -1.78 -10.80 11.48
N ASP A 123 -3.09 -10.76 11.73
CA ASP A 123 -3.89 -11.89 12.23
C ASP A 123 -3.85 -13.13 11.30
N THR A 124 -3.72 -12.93 9.99
CA THR A 124 -3.70 -14.01 8.99
C THR A 124 -2.29 -14.58 8.76
N ALA A 125 -1.24 -13.89 9.22
CA ALA A 125 0.16 -14.29 9.07
C ALA A 125 0.77 -14.92 10.33
N ALA A 126 0.03 -14.93 11.45
CA ALA A 126 0.42 -15.49 12.75
C ALA A 126 -0.01 -16.97 12.94
#